data_AF-A0A832L1I3-F1
#
_entry.id   AF-A0A832L1I3-F1
#
_cell.length_a   1.000
_cell.length_b   1.000
_cell.length_c   1.000
_cell.angle_alpha   90.00
_cell.angle_beta   90.00
_cell.angle_gamma   90.00
#
_symmetry.space_group_name_H-M   'P 1'
#
loop_
_entity.id
_entity.type
_entity.pdbx_description
1 polymer ?
#
loop_
_entity_poly.entity_id
_entity_poly.type
_entity_poly.pdbx_seq_one_letter_code
_entity_poly.pdbx_strand_id
1 'polypeptide(L)' 'IVPTWKKNIFVRVVNRRMQDEGKTAEEILLEYPALTDEEKAEIIAAL' A
#
# COMPACT_ATOMS: atom_id res chain seq x y z
N ILE A 1 5.19 -11.90 7.78
CA ILE A 1 5.25 -12.28 6.35
C ILE A 1 3.88 -12.14 5.71
N VAL A 2 3.73 -11.13 4.85
CA VAL A 2 2.50 -10.89 4.11
C VAL A 2 2.34 -11.89 2.96
N PRO A 3 1.15 -12.49 2.77
CA PRO A 3 0.92 -13.31 1.58
C PRO A 3 1.16 -12.50 0.30
N THR A 4 1.93 -13.05 -0.64
CA THR A 4 2.34 -12.35 -1.87
C THR A 4 1.17 -11.78 -2.66
N TRP A 5 0.03 -12.49 -2.70
CA TRP A 5 -1.17 -12.02 -3.38
C TRP A 5 -1.76 -10.76 -2.75
N LYS A 6 -1.75 -10.66 -1.41
CA LYS A 6 -2.28 -9.48 -0.68
C LYS A 6 -1.39 -8.28 -0.96
N LYS A 7 -0.06 -8.44 -0.84
CA LYS A 7 0.91 -7.37 -1.16
C LYS A 7 0.73 -6.84 -2.57
N ASN A 8 0.62 -7.72 -3.57
CA ASN A 8 0.48 -7.31 -4.97
C ASN A 8 -0.81 -6.53 -5.25
N ILE A 9 -1.91 -6.84 -4.57
CA ILE A 9 -3.16 -6.07 -4.66
C ILE A 9 -2.93 -4.65 -4.17
N PHE A 10 -2.36 -4.49 -2.97
CA PHE A 10 -2.14 -3.17 -2.39
C PHE A 10 -1.10 -2.35 -3.16
N VAL A 11 -0.01 -2.95 -3.63
CA VAL A 11 0.98 -2.27 -4.48
C VAL A 11 0.32 -1.68 -5.73
N ARG A 12 -0.58 -2.41 -6.39
CA ARG A 12 -1.31 -1.91 -7.57
C ARG A 12 -2.27 -0.78 -7.22
N VAL A 13 -3.01 -0.93 -6.13
CA VAL A 13 -3.97 0.09 -5.66
C VAL A 13 -3.24 1.38 -5.28
N VAL A 14 -2.15 1.28 -4.51
CA VAL A 14 -1.38 2.44 -4.06
C VAL A 14 -0.75 3.15 -5.26
N ASN A 15 -0.09 2.43 -6.17
CA ASN A 15 0.46 3.03 -7.39
C ASN A 15 -0.60 3.80 -8.20
N ARG A 16 -1.79 3.20 -8.37
CA ARG A 16 -2.88 3.85 -9.10
C ARG A 16 -3.36 5.13 -8.42
N ARG A 17 -3.54 5.09 -7.10
CA ARG A 17 -3.99 6.23 -6.32
C ARG A 17 -2.94 7.34 -6.24
N MET A 18 -1.64 7.01 -6.20
CA MET A 18 -0.57 8.01 -6.28
C MET A 18 -0.63 8.78 -7.61
N GLN A 19 -0.88 8.08 -8.73
CA GLN A 19 -1.00 8.71 -10.05
C GLN A 19 -2.29 9.53 -10.21
N ASP A 20 -3.43 9.02 -9.73
CA ASP A 20 -4.74 9.63 -9.94
C ASP A 20 -5.04 10.76 -8.93
N GLU A 21 -4.55 10.66 -7.68
CA GLU A 21 -4.87 11.60 -6.60
C GLU A 21 -3.71 12.52 -6.23
N GLY A 22 -2.48 12.26 -6.70
CA GLY A 22 -1.29 13.02 -6.33
C GLY A 22 -0.88 12.90 -4.85
N LYS A 23 -1.42 11.89 -4.15
CA LYS A 23 -1.08 11.56 -2.76
C LYS A 23 0.19 10.72 -2.67
N THR A 24 0.82 10.71 -1.50
CA THR A 24 1.92 9.77 -1.21
C THR A 24 1.39 8.39 -0.82
N ALA A 25 2.27 7.39 -0.87
CA ALA A 25 1.95 6.03 -0.44
C ALA A 25 1.50 5.97 1.03
N GLU A 26 2.17 6.73 1.89
CA GLU A 26 1.87 6.82 3.32
C GLU A 26 0.48 7.40 3.57
N GLU A 27 0.11 8.48 2.88
CA GLU A 27 -1.22 9.08 2.98
C GLU A 27 -2.31 8.10 2.56
N ILE A 28 -2.09 7.37 1.46
CA ILE A 28 -3.02 6.34 0.98
C ILE A 28 -3.13 5.18 1.98
N LEU A 29 -2.03 4.74 2.57
CA LEU A 29 -2.00 3.60 3.50
C LEU A 29 -2.62 3.91 4.87
N LEU A 30 -2.71 5.19 5.27
CA LEU A 30 -3.47 5.61 6.45
C LEU A 30 -4.98 5.33 6.30
N GLU A 31 -5.50 5.26 5.08
CA GLU A 31 -6.91 4.96 4.81
C GLU A 31 -7.27 3.47 4.95
N TYR A 32 -6.27 2.60 5.21
CA TYR A 32 -6.47 1.16 5.40
C TYR A 32 -6.14 0.73 6.84
N PRO A 33 -7.06 0.92 7.81
CA PRO A 33 -6.82 0.62 9.22
C PRO A 33 -6.65 -0.88 9.52
N ALA A 34 -7.08 -1.75 8.60
CA ALA A 34 -6.93 -3.20 8.72
C ALA A 34 -5.54 -3.71 8.30
N LEU A 35 -4.70 -2.86 7.71
CA LEU A 35 -3.30 -3.21 7.43
C LEU A 35 -2.46 -3.02 8.69
N THR A 36 -1.68 -4.05 9.03
CA THR A 36 -0.69 -3.92 10.08
C THR A 36 0.47 -3.03 9.64
N ASP A 37 1.28 -2.56 10.58
CA ASP A 37 2.44 -1.73 10.25
C ASP A 37 3.50 -2.52 9.45
N GLU A 38 3.65 -3.81 9.72
CA GLU A 38 4.49 -4.72 8.92
C GLU A 38 3.97 -4.81 7.47
N GLU A 39 2.66 -4.91 7.28
CA GLU A 39 2.04 -4.94 5.95
C GLU A 39 2.28 -3.64 5.19
N LYS A 40 2.09 -2.50 5.84
CA LYS A 40 2.35 -1.19 5.24
C LYS A 40 3.81 -1.04 4.84
N ALA A 41 4.75 -1.45 5.71
CA ALA A 41 6.18 -1.40 5.41
C ALA A 41 6.56 -2.28 4.21
N GLU A 42 6.04 -3.51 4.13
CA GLU A 42 6.27 -4.41 2.99
C GLU A 42 5.67 -3.87 1.68
N ILE A 43 4.53 -3.17 1.73
CA ILE A 43 3.93 -2.52 0.57
C ILE A 43 4.80 -1.34 0.13
N ILE A 44 5.19 -0.45 1.04
CA ILE A 44 6.04 0.72 0.75
C ILE A 44 7.37 0.30 0.13
N ALA A 45 8.01 -0.74 0.65
CA ALA A 45 9.26 -1.27 0.11
C ALA A 45 9.14 -1.85 -1.32
N ALA A 46 7.92 -2.07 -1.81
CA ALA A 46 7.64 -2.67 -3.12
C ALA A 46 7.05 -1.68 -4.14
N LEU A 47 6.88 -0.40 -3.78
CA LEU A 47 6.45 0.69 -4.66
C LEU A 47 7.65 1.29 -5.42
#